data_AF-A0A955ECU3-F1
#
_entry.id   AF-A0A955ECU3-F1
#
_cell.length_a   1.000
_cell.length_b   1.000
_cell.length_c   1.000
_cell.angle_alpha   90.00
_cell.angle_beta   90.00
_cell.angle_gamma   90.00
#
_symmetry.space_group_name_H-M   'P 1'
#
loop_
_entity.id
_entity.type
_entity.pdbx_description
1 polymer ?
#
loop_
_entity_poly.entity_id
_entity_poly.type
_entity_poly.pdbx_seq_one_letter_code
_entity_poly.pdbx_strand_id
1 'polypeptide(L)'
;RHDQAEVMFYQALQYEGDHALAYSSIAESLLDRRDFDRAIYCFREAAAIDPALPRVHARLAFAYAETGRQERARQLYLRELRDHPGDIDTLLDLGCLLLDMNRLGEASEKFRRVLELESDNPDAHFHLGELALRRRNLRDAHAAFRLVIRLDPTYPEARRRLASLLLDENEVGEARKHLRRELREFRRNPSEF
;
A
#
# COMPACT_ATOMS: atom_id res chain seq x y z
N ARG A 1 13.33 8.92 -20.62
CA ARG A 1 11.90 8.98 -20.21
C ARG A 1 11.63 10.09 -19.18
N HIS A 2 12.61 10.96 -18.87
CA HIS A 2 12.51 11.99 -17.83
C HIS A 2 11.99 13.34 -18.35
N ASP A 3 12.18 13.61 -19.63
CA ASP A 3 11.74 14.86 -20.27
C ASP A 3 10.22 14.87 -20.54
N GLN A 4 9.58 13.70 -20.56
CA GLN A 4 8.16 13.59 -20.90
C GLN A 4 7.24 14.15 -19.81
N ALA A 5 7.54 14.02 -18.52
CA ALA A 5 6.67 14.53 -17.45
C ALA A 5 6.69 16.07 -17.35
N GLU A 6 7.86 16.70 -17.50
CA GLU A 6 7.99 18.17 -17.57
C GLU A 6 7.41 18.72 -18.88
N VAL A 7 7.59 18.01 -20.00
CA VAL A 7 6.94 18.38 -21.27
C VAL A 7 5.42 18.24 -21.15
N MET A 8 4.90 17.20 -20.50
CA MET A 8 3.47 17.05 -20.22
C MET A 8 2.95 18.16 -19.29
N PHE A 9 3.74 18.67 -18.34
CA PHE A 9 3.37 19.83 -17.51
C PHE A 9 3.13 21.09 -18.34
N TYR A 10 4.05 21.40 -19.26
CA TYR A 10 3.90 22.56 -20.15
C TYR A 10 2.87 22.34 -21.26
N GLN A 11 2.67 21.11 -21.72
CA GLN A 11 1.64 20.76 -22.70
C GLN A 11 0.23 20.74 -22.10
N ALA A 12 0.08 20.31 -20.84
CA ALA A 12 -1.18 20.35 -20.11
C ALA A 12 -1.72 21.79 -20.04
N LEU A 13 -0.85 22.75 -19.70
CA LEU A 13 -1.16 24.18 -19.67
C LEU A 13 -1.61 24.76 -21.02
N GLN A 14 -1.40 24.05 -22.13
CA GLN A 14 -1.75 24.49 -23.50
C GLN A 14 -3.01 23.83 -24.07
N TYR A 15 -3.53 22.76 -23.46
CA TYR A 15 -4.70 22.02 -23.95
C TYR A 15 -5.85 22.08 -22.95
N GLU A 16 -6.87 22.88 -23.26
CA GLU A 16 -8.04 23.16 -22.40
C GLU A 16 -8.92 21.94 -22.06
N GLY A 17 -8.73 20.79 -22.70
CA GLY A 17 -9.67 19.67 -22.64
C GLY A 17 -9.56 18.73 -21.44
N ASP A 18 -8.38 18.58 -20.81
CA ASP A 18 -8.20 17.58 -19.74
C ASP A 18 -7.04 17.87 -18.77
N HIS A 19 -7.04 19.09 -18.22
CA HIS A 19 -6.00 19.53 -17.29
C HIS A 19 -5.89 18.65 -16.02
N ALA A 20 -7.01 18.08 -15.54
CA ALA A 20 -7.01 17.25 -14.34
C ALA A 20 -6.26 15.93 -14.52
N LEU A 21 -6.50 15.20 -15.63
CA LEU A 21 -5.77 13.97 -15.93
C LEU A 21 -4.27 14.22 -16.15
N ALA A 22 -3.92 15.35 -16.74
CA ALA A 22 -2.53 15.70 -16.95
C ALA A 22 -1.81 15.96 -15.62
N TYR A 23 -2.41 16.76 -14.72
CA TYR A 23 -1.87 16.95 -13.37
C TYR A 23 -1.75 15.64 -12.60
N SER A 24 -2.76 14.77 -12.67
CA SER A 24 -2.72 13.45 -12.04
C SER A 24 -1.59 12.58 -12.60
N SER A 25 -1.44 12.51 -13.92
CA SER A 25 -0.38 11.74 -14.58
C SER A 25 1.03 12.22 -14.19
N ILE A 26 1.21 13.54 -14.07
CA ILE A 26 2.48 14.12 -13.60
C ILE A 26 2.71 13.77 -12.12
N ALA A 27 1.66 13.88 -11.30
CA ALA A 27 1.73 13.55 -9.89
C ALA A 27 2.10 12.08 -9.66
N GLU A 28 1.56 11.15 -10.44
CA GLU A 28 1.96 9.73 -10.45
C GLU A 28 3.46 9.57 -10.72
N SER A 29 3.97 10.21 -11.77
CA SER A 29 5.41 10.18 -12.07
C SER A 29 6.27 10.78 -10.96
N LEU A 30 5.76 11.78 -10.23
CA LEU A 30 6.44 12.38 -9.08
C LEU A 30 6.40 11.45 -7.85
N LEU A 31 5.32 10.69 -7.64
CA LEU A 31 5.27 9.65 -6.60
C LEU A 31 6.32 8.57 -6.83
N ASP A 32 6.46 8.08 -8.07
CA ASP A 32 7.50 7.09 -8.42
C ASP A 32 8.91 7.61 -8.13
N ARG A 33 9.11 8.93 -8.25
CA ARG A 33 10.38 9.62 -7.95
C ARG A 33 10.52 10.01 -6.48
N ARG A 34 9.52 9.72 -5.64
CA ARG A 34 9.42 10.13 -4.24
C ARG A 34 9.49 11.65 -4.02
N ASP A 35 9.14 12.43 -5.04
CA ASP A 35 9.00 13.89 -4.95
C ASP A 35 7.58 14.23 -4.46
N PHE A 36 7.33 13.88 -3.20
CA PHE A 36 5.99 13.90 -2.62
C PHE A 36 5.40 15.30 -2.51
N ASP A 37 6.20 16.33 -2.23
CA ASP A 37 5.68 17.70 -2.12
C ASP A 37 5.16 18.23 -3.46
N ARG A 38 5.86 17.94 -4.58
CA ARG A 38 5.35 18.29 -5.91
C ARG A 38 4.18 17.40 -6.33
N ALA A 39 4.19 16.12 -6.00
CA ALA A 39 3.05 15.23 -6.23
C ALA A 39 1.79 15.75 -5.52
N ILE A 40 1.91 16.19 -4.26
CA ILE A 40 0.83 16.81 -3.49
C ILE A 40 0.29 18.05 -4.22
N TYR A 41 1.16 18.92 -4.73
CA TYR A 41 0.73 20.08 -5.49
C TYR A 41 -0.10 19.65 -6.71
N CYS A 42 0.43 18.77 -7.56
CA CYS A 42 -0.24 18.33 -8.77
C CYS A 42 -1.57 17.61 -8.48
N PHE A 43 -1.64 16.71 -7.50
CA PHE A 43 -2.90 16.06 -7.13
C PHE A 43 -3.93 17.03 -6.55
N ARG A 44 -3.50 18.09 -5.85
CA ARG A 44 -4.42 19.12 -5.37
C ARG A 44 -5.02 19.93 -6.51
N GLU A 45 -4.21 20.29 -7.51
CA GLU A 45 -4.70 20.96 -8.71
C GLU A 45 -5.65 20.05 -9.49
N ALA A 46 -5.29 18.77 -9.67
CA ALA A 46 -6.16 17.77 -10.30
C ALA A 46 -7.51 17.67 -9.58
N ALA A 47 -7.52 17.54 -8.25
CA ALA A 47 -8.74 17.44 -7.45
C ALA A 47 -9.55 18.75 -7.38
N ALA A 48 -8.91 19.91 -7.62
CA ALA A 48 -9.61 21.19 -7.69
C ALA A 48 -10.33 21.37 -9.04
N ILE A 49 -9.73 20.86 -10.12
CA ILE A 49 -10.31 20.90 -11.47
C ILE A 49 -11.41 19.86 -11.61
N ASP A 50 -11.13 18.60 -11.23
CA ASP A 50 -12.09 17.51 -11.24
C ASP A 50 -12.07 16.76 -9.91
N PRO A 51 -12.97 17.10 -8.97
CA PRO A 51 -13.11 16.38 -7.71
C PRO A 51 -13.60 14.93 -7.85
N ALA A 52 -14.16 14.55 -8.99
CA ALA A 52 -14.63 13.18 -9.26
C ALA A 52 -13.57 12.34 -9.99
N LEU A 53 -12.37 12.89 -10.21
CA LEU A 53 -11.29 12.20 -10.87
C LEU A 53 -10.96 10.89 -10.12
N PRO A 54 -10.94 9.73 -10.79
CA PRO A 54 -10.77 8.44 -10.12
C PRO A 54 -9.53 8.40 -9.24
N ARG A 55 -9.69 7.94 -8.00
CA ARG A 55 -8.61 7.75 -7.01
C ARG A 55 -7.83 9.00 -6.63
N VAL A 56 -8.21 10.20 -7.07
CA VAL A 56 -7.41 11.41 -6.86
C VAL A 56 -7.22 11.71 -5.37
N HIS A 57 -8.22 11.45 -4.53
CA HIS A 57 -8.09 11.67 -3.09
C HIS A 57 -7.27 10.57 -2.43
N ALA A 58 -7.38 9.32 -2.86
CA ALA A 58 -6.52 8.23 -2.40
C ALA A 58 -5.04 8.48 -2.72
N ARG A 59 -4.71 8.89 -3.95
CA ARG A 59 -3.32 9.18 -4.34
C ARG A 59 -2.76 10.42 -3.63
N LEU A 60 -3.59 11.45 -3.46
CA LEU A 60 -3.24 12.60 -2.62
C LEU A 60 -3.02 12.20 -1.15
N ALA A 61 -3.86 11.30 -0.62
CA ALA A 61 -3.73 10.78 0.74
C ALA A 61 -2.41 10.01 0.91
N PHE A 62 -2.06 9.15 -0.04
CA PHE A 62 -0.79 8.43 -0.07
C PHE A 62 0.39 9.40 0.02
N ALA A 63 0.41 10.45 -0.81
CA ALA A 63 1.45 11.47 -0.78
C ALA A 63 1.52 12.21 0.58
N TYR A 64 0.37 12.46 1.22
CA TYR A 64 0.32 13.02 2.56
C TYR A 64 0.85 12.07 3.64
N ALA A 65 0.60 10.76 3.50
CA ALA A 65 1.10 9.75 4.42
C ALA A 65 2.64 9.70 4.38
N GLU A 66 3.22 9.66 3.17
CA GLU A 66 4.67 9.64 2.94
C GLU A 66 5.39 10.90 3.47
N THR A 67 4.67 12.03 3.58
CA THR A 67 5.20 13.29 4.15
C THR A 67 4.91 13.45 5.65
N GLY A 68 4.44 12.39 6.32
CA GLY A 68 4.13 12.39 7.76
C GLY A 68 2.87 13.15 8.14
N ARG A 69 2.07 13.63 7.17
CA ARG A 69 0.82 14.36 7.39
C ARG A 69 -0.35 13.38 7.55
N GLN A 70 -0.21 12.43 8.47
CA GLN A 70 -1.05 11.25 8.62
C GLN A 70 -2.55 11.57 8.78
N GLU A 71 -2.92 12.58 9.56
CA GLU A 71 -4.33 12.96 9.75
C GLU A 71 -4.98 13.50 8.46
N ARG A 72 -4.22 14.23 7.63
CA ARG A 72 -4.72 14.68 6.32
C ARG A 72 -4.91 13.51 5.37
N ALA A 73 -3.96 12.59 5.35
CA ALA A 73 -4.07 11.35 4.58
C ALA A 73 -5.32 10.56 4.99
N ARG A 74 -5.52 10.37 6.29
CA ARG A 74 -6.69 9.67 6.84
C ARG A 74 -8.02 10.28 6.39
N GLN A 75 -8.14 11.60 6.46
CA GLN A 75 -9.37 12.30 6.04
C GLN A 75 -9.67 12.11 4.55
N LEU A 76 -8.64 12.10 3.71
CA LEU A 76 -8.77 11.92 2.27
C LEU A 76 -9.10 10.47 1.89
N TYR A 77 -8.46 9.48 2.52
CA TYR A 77 -8.86 8.08 2.35
C TYR A 77 -10.30 7.83 2.79
N LEU A 78 -10.72 8.41 3.92
CA LEU A 78 -12.12 8.34 4.37
C LEU A 78 -13.10 9.08 3.45
N ARG A 79 -12.63 10.07 2.69
CA ARG A 79 -13.43 10.71 1.64
C ARG A 79 -13.59 9.78 0.45
N GLU A 80 -12.49 9.23 -0.07
CA GLU A 80 -12.53 8.28 -1.18
C GLU A 80 -13.46 7.10 -0.86
N LEU A 81 -13.35 6.51 0.34
CA LEU A 81 -14.20 5.38 0.74
C LEU A 81 -15.67 5.74 0.99
N ARG A 82 -16.02 7.02 1.14
CA ARG A 82 -17.44 7.43 1.17
C ARG A 82 -18.06 7.34 -0.21
N ASP A 83 -17.30 7.70 -1.23
CA ASP A 83 -17.75 7.71 -2.63
C ASP A 83 -17.58 6.32 -3.27
N HIS A 84 -16.54 5.59 -2.87
CA HIS A 84 -16.16 4.27 -3.37
C HIS A 84 -15.90 3.28 -2.20
N PRO A 85 -16.95 2.81 -1.50
CA PRO A 85 -16.81 1.98 -0.30
C PRO A 85 -16.23 0.58 -0.53
N GLY A 86 -16.08 0.17 -1.79
CA GLY A 86 -15.51 -1.11 -2.21
C GLY A 86 -14.11 -1.00 -2.82
N ASP A 87 -13.46 0.18 -2.76
CA ASP A 87 -12.09 0.33 -3.25
C ASP A 87 -11.11 -0.38 -2.31
N ILE A 88 -10.63 -1.55 -2.76
CA ILE A 88 -9.77 -2.45 -2.00
C ILE A 88 -8.40 -1.83 -1.74
N ASP A 89 -7.80 -1.18 -2.75
CA ASP A 89 -6.51 -0.52 -2.61
C ASP A 89 -6.59 0.56 -1.52
N THR A 90 -7.65 1.38 -1.56
CA THR A 90 -7.87 2.45 -0.58
C THR A 90 -8.14 1.90 0.83
N LEU A 91 -8.83 0.75 0.95
CA LEU A 91 -9.02 0.08 2.23
C LEU A 91 -7.70 -0.45 2.81
N LEU A 92 -6.84 -1.05 1.99
CA LEU A 92 -5.52 -1.53 2.37
C LEU A 92 -4.62 -0.37 2.80
N ASP A 93 -4.52 0.67 1.98
CA ASP A 93 -3.75 1.89 2.25
C ASP A 93 -4.16 2.56 3.56
N LEU A 94 -5.46 2.74 3.79
CA LEU A 94 -5.97 3.29 5.04
C LEU A 94 -5.66 2.37 6.23
N GLY A 95 -5.78 1.05 6.05
CA GLY A 95 -5.40 0.07 7.06
C GLY A 95 -3.93 0.19 7.47
N CYS A 96 -3.02 0.32 6.51
CA CYS A 96 -1.59 0.53 6.72
C CYS A 96 -1.31 1.84 7.45
N LEU A 97 -1.90 2.95 6.99
CA LEU A 97 -1.78 4.25 7.67
C LEU A 97 -2.26 4.17 9.13
N LEU A 98 -3.36 3.46 9.39
CA LEU A 98 -3.89 3.27 10.75
C LEU A 98 -2.96 2.41 11.62
N LEU A 99 -2.26 1.43 11.05
CA LEU A 99 -1.21 0.70 11.75
C LEU A 99 -0.06 1.64 12.15
N ASP A 100 0.38 2.52 11.25
CA ASP A 100 1.46 3.47 11.55
C ASP A 100 1.07 4.49 12.61
N MET A 101 -0.22 4.86 12.65
CA MET A 101 -0.81 5.67 13.72
C MET A 101 -1.09 4.89 15.02
N ASN A 102 -0.73 3.61 15.08
CA ASN A 102 -1.01 2.69 16.20
C ASN A 102 -2.51 2.53 16.55
N ARG A 103 -3.40 2.78 15.58
CA ARG A 103 -4.86 2.63 15.69
C ARG A 103 -5.28 1.22 15.30
N LEU A 104 -4.81 0.24 16.07
CA LEU A 104 -4.89 -1.18 15.72
C LEU A 104 -6.33 -1.71 15.59
N GLY A 105 -7.30 -1.14 16.31
CA GLY A 105 -8.72 -1.54 16.18
C GLY A 105 -9.25 -1.23 14.78
N GLU A 106 -9.12 0.04 14.38
CA GLU A 106 -9.61 0.54 13.09
C GLU A 106 -8.85 -0.08 11.90
N ALA A 107 -7.53 -0.27 12.02
CA ALA A 107 -6.75 -0.97 11.00
C ALA A 107 -7.31 -2.37 10.75
N SER A 108 -7.62 -3.10 11.83
CA SER A 108 -8.20 -4.45 11.76
C SER A 108 -9.57 -4.45 11.07
N GLU A 109 -10.38 -3.42 11.28
CA GLU A 109 -11.67 -3.29 10.59
C GLU A 109 -11.50 -3.09 9.09
N LYS A 110 -10.52 -2.29 8.66
CA LYS A 110 -10.25 -2.08 7.21
C LYS A 110 -9.78 -3.34 6.52
N PHE A 111 -8.83 -4.08 7.11
CA PHE A 111 -8.38 -5.34 6.53
C PHE A 111 -9.47 -6.41 6.51
N ARG A 112 -10.33 -6.48 7.54
CA ARG A 112 -11.49 -7.39 7.49
C ARG A 112 -12.49 -6.99 6.42
N ARG A 113 -12.69 -5.69 6.20
CA ARG A 113 -13.54 -5.20 5.11
C ARG A 113 -13.01 -5.62 3.74
N VAL A 114 -11.69 -5.62 3.54
CA VAL A 114 -11.10 -6.21 2.33
C VAL A 114 -11.47 -7.69 2.22
N LEU A 115 -11.35 -8.46 3.29
CA LEU A 115 -11.71 -9.90 3.29
C LEU A 115 -13.20 -10.18 3.12
N GLU A 116 -14.08 -9.23 3.42
CA GLU A 116 -15.51 -9.33 3.09
C GLU A 116 -15.77 -9.17 1.58
N LEU A 117 -14.90 -8.43 0.87
CA LEU A 117 -14.98 -8.21 -0.57
C LEU A 117 -14.20 -9.28 -1.35
N GLU A 118 -13.02 -9.65 -0.85
CA GLU A 118 -12.08 -10.61 -1.41
C GLU A 118 -11.52 -11.51 -0.30
N SER A 119 -12.19 -12.63 -0.05
CA SER A 119 -11.88 -13.52 1.08
C SER A 119 -10.47 -14.12 1.06
N ASP A 120 -9.85 -14.18 -0.11
CA ASP A 120 -8.53 -14.74 -0.38
C ASP A 120 -7.46 -13.68 -0.72
N ASN A 121 -7.72 -12.40 -0.43
CA ASN A 121 -6.77 -11.31 -0.62
C ASN A 121 -5.51 -11.50 0.27
N PRO A 122 -4.31 -11.75 -0.32
CA PRO A 122 -3.10 -12.05 0.45
C PRO A 122 -2.63 -10.87 1.32
N ASP A 123 -2.75 -9.64 0.84
CA ASP A 123 -2.32 -8.42 1.56
C ASP A 123 -3.12 -8.20 2.83
N ALA A 124 -4.44 -8.37 2.77
CA ALA A 124 -5.29 -8.25 3.95
C ALA A 124 -4.95 -9.31 5.01
N HIS A 125 -4.71 -10.56 4.61
CA HIS A 125 -4.25 -11.61 5.53
C HIS A 125 -2.85 -11.30 6.10
N PHE A 126 -1.95 -10.76 5.28
CA PHE A 126 -0.59 -10.38 5.71
C PHE A 126 -0.66 -9.30 6.79
N HIS A 127 -1.42 -8.22 6.56
CA HIS A 127 -1.53 -7.13 7.53
C HIS A 127 -2.29 -7.52 8.80
N LEU A 128 -3.26 -8.45 8.74
CA LEU A 128 -3.84 -9.04 9.95
C LEU A 128 -2.80 -9.86 10.74
N GLY A 129 -1.87 -10.53 10.07
CA GLY A 129 -0.70 -11.17 10.69
C GLY A 129 0.22 -10.17 11.39
N GLU A 130 0.57 -9.07 10.72
CA GLU A 130 1.36 -7.97 11.32
C GLU A 130 0.68 -7.38 12.57
N LEU A 131 -0.64 -7.24 12.51
CA LEU A 131 -1.45 -6.74 13.62
C LEU A 131 -1.47 -7.72 14.80
N ALA A 132 -1.50 -9.03 14.53
CA ALA A 132 -1.34 -10.06 15.55
C ALA A 132 0.06 -10.01 16.20
N LEU A 133 1.12 -9.76 15.42
CA LEU A 133 2.47 -9.53 15.97
C LEU A 133 2.52 -8.33 16.91
N ARG A 134 1.94 -7.19 16.52
CA ARG A 134 1.88 -5.99 17.37
C ARG A 134 1.13 -6.25 18.68
N ARG A 135 0.15 -7.16 18.67
CA ARG A 135 -0.58 -7.63 19.85
C ARG A 135 0.12 -8.75 20.62
N ARG A 136 1.33 -9.15 20.21
CA ARG A 136 2.10 -10.30 20.75
C ARG A 136 1.36 -11.64 20.66
N ASN A 137 0.40 -11.75 19.75
CA ASN A 137 -0.28 -13.01 19.48
C ASN A 137 0.44 -13.77 18.36
N LEU A 138 1.52 -14.45 18.73
CA LEU A 138 2.41 -15.12 17.78
C LEU A 138 1.73 -16.28 17.04
N ARG A 139 0.79 -16.97 17.70
CA ARG A 139 0.05 -18.08 17.10
C ARG A 139 -0.79 -17.64 15.91
N ASP A 140 -1.55 -16.56 16.08
CA ASP A 140 -2.40 -16.04 15.00
C ASP A 140 -1.56 -15.42 13.89
N ALA A 141 -0.47 -14.73 14.23
CA ALA A 141 0.48 -14.22 13.24
C ALA A 141 1.07 -15.34 12.38
N HIS A 142 1.54 -16.42 13.03
CA HIS A 142 2.09 -17.59 12.34
C HIS A 142 1.05 -18.24 11.40
N ALA A 143 -0.19 -18.39 11.86
CA ALA A 143 -1.27 -18.93 11.04
C ALA A 143 -1.58 -18.04 9.82
N ALA A 144 -1.61 -16.71 10.01
CA ALA A 144 -1.86 -15.73 8.96
C ALA A 144 -0.75 -15.75 7.89
N PHE A 145 0.54 -15.69 8.27
CA PHE A 145 1.64 -15.73 7.29
C PHE A 145 1.71 -17.06 6.54
N ARG A 146 1.39 -18.19 7.21
CA ARG A 146 1.26 -19.47 6.52
C ARG A 146 0.11 -19.49 5.52
N LEU A 147 -0.99 -18.81 5.80
CA LEU A 147 -2.09 -18.66 4.86
C LEU A 147 -1.67 -17.80 3.66
N VAL A 148 -1.00 -16.66 3.88
CA VAL A 148 -0.49 -15.80 2.80
C VAL A 148 0.42 -16.60 1.86
N ILE A 149 1.37 -17.37 2.39
CA ILE A 149 2.27 -18.21 1.58
C ILE A 149 1.51 -19.31 0.80
N ARG A 150 0.34 -19.76 1.27
CA ARG A 150 -0.50 -20.69 0.52
C ARG A 150 -1.26 -20.00 -0.62
N LEU A 151 -1.76 -18.79 -0.37
CA LEU A 151 -2.52 -17.99 -1.33
C LEU A 151 -1.62 -17.43 -2.42
N ASP A 152 -0.52 -16.80 -2.03
CA ASP A 152 0.55 -16.33 -2.88
C ASP A 152 1.89 -16.93 -2.41
N PRO A 153 2.33 -18.02 -3.06
CA PRO A 153 3.62 -18.61 -2.76
C PRO A 153 4.79 -17.65 -2.96
N THR A 154 4.70 -16.64 -3.83
CA THR A 154 5.78 -15.72 -4.16
C THR A 154 5.89 -14.51 -3.22
N TYR A 155 4.94 -14.32 -2.31
CA TYR A 155 4.92 -13.20 -1.35
C TYR A 155 6.17 -13.18 -0.43
N PRO A 156 7.16 -12.30 -0.66
CA PRO A 156 8.45 -12.40 0.02
C PRO A 156 8.37 -12.00 1.50
N GLU A 157 7.60 -10.98 1.85
CA GLU A 157 7.50 -10.45 3.22
C GLU A 157 6.87 -11.47 4.18
N ALA A 158 5.83 -12.19 3.75
CA ALA A 158 5.19 -13.24 4.54
C ALA A 158 6.17 -14.36 4.89
N ARG A 159 7.05 -14.74 3.95
CA ARG A 159 8.11 -15.73 4.20
C ARG A 159 9.14 -15.20 5.20
N ARG A 160 9.57 -13.94 5.07
CA ARG A 160 10.50 -13.30 6.03
C ARG A 160 9.91 -13.23 7.43
N ARG A 161 8.65 -12.84 7.56
CA ARG A 161 7.94 -12.79 8.85
C ARG A 161 7.81 -14.17 9.48
N LEU A 162 7.42 -15.17 8.70
CA LEU A 162 7.32 -16.54 9.18
C LEU A 162 8.69 -17.09 9.62
N ALA A 163 9.75 -16.85 8.84
CA ALA A 163 11.10 -17.26 9.20
C ALA A 163 11.59 -16.59 10.50
N SER A 164 11.29 -15.30 10.69
CA SER A 164 11.61 -14.58 11.93
C SER A 164 10.93 -15.22 13.14
N LEU A 165 9.64 -15.55 13.05
CA LEU A 165 8.91 -16.20 14.13
C LEU A 165 9.48 -17.56 14.49
N LEU A 166 9.82 -18.38 13.50
CA LEU A 166 10.41 -19.70 13.71
C LEU A 166 11.80 -19.64 14.35
N LEU A 167 12.58 -18.59 14.06
CA LEU A 167 13.86 -18.35 14.73
C LEU A 167 13.66 -18.00 16.21
N ASP A 168 12.66 -17.19 16.53
CA ASP A 168 12.33 -16.82 17.91
C ASP A 168 11.81 -18.02 18.72
N GLU A 169 11.14 -18.97 18.06
CA GLU A 169 10.70 -20.25 18.63
C GLU A 169 11.83 -21.32 18.69
N ASN A 170 13.05 -20.96 18.29
CA ASN A 170 14.23 -21.85 18.19
C ASN A 170 14.05 -23.02 17.19
N GLU A 171 13.11 -22.91 16.25
CA GLU A 171 12.86 -23.85 15.15
C GLU A 171 13.74 -23.55 13.93
N VAL A 172 15.05 -23.50 14.14
CA VAL A 172 16.05 -23.06 13.14
C VAL A 172 16.02 -23.88 11.84
N GLY A 173 15.58 -25.14 11.90
CA GLY A 173 15.45 -26.03 10.73
C GLY A 173 14.39 -25.56 9.73
N GLU A 174 13.20 -25.20 10.20
CA GLU A 174 12.10 -24.74 9.36
C GLU A 174 12.34 -23.31 8.87
N ALA A 175 12.88 -22.43 9.72
CA ALA A 175 13.29 -21.08 9.31
C ALA A 175 14.25 -21.10 8.12
N ARG A 176 15.25 -22.01 8.13
CA ARG A 176 16.20 -22.18 7.02
C ARG A 176 15.53 -22.62 5.71
N LYS A 177 14.46 -23.42 5.74
CA LYS A 177 13.74 -23.85 4.53
C LYS A 177 13.04 -22.66 3.87
N HIS A 178 12.37 -21.83 4.66
CA HIS A 178 11.67 -20.64 4.17
C HIS A 178 12.65 -19.62 3.55
N LEU A 179 13.74 -19.27 4.24
CA LEU A 179 14.75 -18.32 3.75
C LEU A 179 15.49 -18.83 2.51
N ARG A 180 15.76 -20.15 2.41
CA ARG A 180 16.43 -20.72 1.23
C ARG A 180 15.57 -20.63 -0.04
N ARG A 181 14.24 -20.70 0.10
CA ARG A 181 13.33 -20.59 -1.05
C ARG A 181 13.28 -19.15 -1.55
N GLU A 182 13.24 -18.18 -0.64
CA GLU A 182 13.36 -16.75 -0.95
C GLU A 182 14.69 -16.44 -1.68
N LEU A 183 15.83 -16.90 -1.16
CA LEU A 183 17.14 -16.72 -1.80
C LEU A 183 17.26 -17.34 -3.21
N ARG A 184 16.54 -18.44 -3.48
CA ARG A 184 16.53 -19.07 -4.81
C ARG A 184 15.68 -18.29 -5.80
N GLU A 185 14.57 -17.72 -5.35
CA GLU A 185 13.70 -16.88 -6.17
C GLU A 185 14.33 -15.50 -6.41
N PHE A 186 14.97 -14.90 -5.40
CA PHE A 186 15.79 -13.69 -5.55
C PHE A 186 16.89 -13.85 -6.60
N ARG A 187 17.58 -15.00 -6.61
CA ARG A 187 18.58 -15.33 -7.64
C ARG A 187 17.99 -15.51 -9.04
N ARG A 188 16.68 -15.73 -9.16
CA ARG A 188 15.98 -15.84 -10.45
C ARG A 188 15.44 -14.49 -10.93
N ASN A 189 14.95 -13.62 -10.04
CA ASN A 189 14.44 -12.28 -10.35
C ASN A 189 15.06 -11.21 -9.42
N PRO A 190 16.23 -10.65 -9.77
CA PRO A 190 16.91 -9.65 -8.94
C PRO A 190 16.32 -8.23 -9.06
N SER A 191 15.37 -7.98 -9.97
CA SER A 191 14.91 -6.64 -10.35
C SER A 191 13.70 -6.09 -9.56
N GLU A 192 13.21 -6.81 -8.55
CA GLU A 192 12.03 -6.41 -7.75
C GLU A 192 12.40 -5.82 -6.36
N PHE A 193 13.63 -5.33 -6.17
CA PHE A 193 14.06 -4.65 -4.95
C PHE A 193 14.84 -3.36 -5.23
#